data_AF-A0A3C0V5K3-F1
#
_entry.id   AF-A0A3C0V5K3-F1
#
_cell.length_a   1.000
_cell.length_b   1.000
_cell.length_c   1.000
_cell.angle_alpha   90.00
_cell.angle_beta   90.00
_cell.angle_gamma   90.00
#
_symmetry.space_group_name_H-M   'P 1'
#
loop_
_entity.id
_entity.type
_entity.pdbx_description
1 polymer ?
#
loop_
_entity_poly.entity_id
_entity_poly.type
_entity_poly.pdbx_seq_one_letter_code
_entity_poly.pdbx_strand_id
1 'polypeptide(L)'
;MPVFLMKSLLSIILFVLALLAMLTMFEVFGKNGKRFDAEKLKKTHRVNGIVYALFYLFIAYFCLDFIVGTKAEPSPRAALHSVFALSVIILLALKVSFVRFYRQFYNQAKVIGILIALLTFVMIGTSGGYYLLITKFGTDIPVKKVAASTEKPAGAKLAVRTDVESIKKGKELYESKCYFCHDAYSNETLVGPGHKRLLKNPLLPVSKKQATPENAANQITNPYKDMPSFSYLSEDDVLNLIAFLNTL
;
A
#
# COMPACT_ATOMS: atom_id res chain seq x y z
N MET A 1 14.64 -5.32 6.34
CA MET A 1 13.75 -5.74 5.23
C MET A 1 12.78 -4.61 4.96
N PRO A 2 12.52 -4.19 3.70
CA PRO A 2 11.51 -3.18 3.43
C PRO A 2 10.16 -3.61 4.04
N VAL A 3 9.45 -2.71 4.72
CA VAL A 3 8.16 -3.01 5.38
C VAL A 3 7.17 -3.64 4.40
N PHE A 4 7.19 -3.20 3.14
CA PHE A 4 6.37 -3.76 2.06
C PHE A 4 6.74 -5.19 1.67
N LEU A 5 8.02 -5.56 1.66
CA LEU A 5 8.46 -6.93 1.40
C LEU A 5 8.05 -7.85 2.55
N MET A 6 8.26 -7.41 3.79
CA MET A 6 7.84 -8.14 4.99
C MET A 6 6.33 -8.40 5.00
N LYS A 7 5.53 -7.35 4.78
CA LYS A 7 4.06 -7.47 4.68
C LYS A 7 3.64 -8.44 3.57
N SER A 8 4.32 -8.40 2.42
CA SER A 8 4.01 -9.27 1.29
C SER A 8 4.29 -10.74 1.60
N LEU A 9 5.41 -11.04 2.25
CA LEU A 9 5.72 -12.40 2.70
C LEU A 9 4.72 -12.90 3.74
N LEU A 10 4.38 -12.07 4.73
CA LEU A 10 3.36 -12.42 5.73
C LEU A 10 1.97 -12.64 5.10
N SER A 11 1.66 -11.93 4.02
CA SER A 11 0.40 -12.11 3.28
C SER A 11 0.30 -13.48 2.59
N ILE A 12 1.42 -14.08 2.17
CA ILE A 12 1.45 -15.45 1.63
C ILE A 12 1.07 -16.46 2.73
N ILE A 13 1.54 -16.23 3.96
CA ILE A 13 1.16 -17.08 5.10
C ILE A 13 -0.35 -16.97 5.35
N LEU A 14 -0.91 -15.75 5.36
CA LEU A 14 -2.37 -15.57 5.47
C LEU A 14 -3.15 -16.25 4.34
N PHE A 15 -2.63 -16.20 3.10
CA PHE A 15 -3.25 -16.89 1.97
C PHE A 15 -3.37 -18.39 2.22
N VAL A 16 -2.27 -19.03 2.65
CA VAL A 16 -2.24 -20.46 2.96
C VAL A 16 -3.19 -20.80 4.12
N LEU A 17 -3.17 -20.00 5.20
CA LEU A 17 -4.07 -20.21 6.34
C LEU A 17 -5.54 -20.07 5.94
N ALA A 18 -5.89 -19.11 5.07
CA ALA A 18 -7.25 -18.95 4.56
C ALA A 18 -7.69 -20.14 3.68
N LEU A 19 -6.79 -20.64 2.81
CA LEU A 19 -7.03 -21.86 2.03
C LEU A 19 -7.26 -23.08 2.93
N LEU A 20 -6.40 -23.30 3.93
CA LEU A 20 -6.55 -24.40 4.88
C LEU A 20 -7.86 -24.29 5.68
N ALA A 21 -8.26 -23.08 6.07
CA ALA A 21 -9.54 -22.84 6.73
C ALA A 21 -10.73 -23.23 5.85
N MET A 22 -10.69 -22.87 4.56
CA MET A 22 -11.74 -23.24 3.61
C MET A 22 -11.78 -24.75 3.35
N LEU A 23 -10.63 -25.37 3.08
CA LEU A 23 -10.55 -26.80 2.78
C LEU A 23 -11.04 -27.66 3.96
N THR A 24 -10.65 -27.32 5.19
CA THR A 24 -11.15 -28.02 6.39
C THR A 24 -12.65 -27.84 6.55
N MET A 25 -13.21 -26.67 6.22
CA MET A 25 -14.65 -26.43 6.25
C MET A 25 -15.39 -27.24 5.17
N PHE A 26 -14.87 -27.26 3.94
CA PHE A 26 -15.46 -28.01 2.83
C PHE A 26 -15.39 -29.53 3.06
N GLU A 27 -14.34 -30.03 3.67
CA GLU A 27 -14.26 -31.46 3.99
C GLU A 27 -15.26 -31.87 5.08
N VAL A 28 -15.53 -31.01 6.06
CA VAL A 28 -16.51 -31.29 7.13
C VAL A 28 -17.96 -31.14 6.64
N PHE A 29 -18.25 -30.18 5.77
CA PHE A 29 -19.62 -29.81 5.40
C PHE A 29 -20.02 -30.09 3.95
N GLY A 30 -19.07 -30.34 3.05
CA GLY A 30 -19.29 -30.35 1.60
C GLY A 30 -19.18 -31.72 0.92
N LYS A 31 -18.67 -32.76 1.61
CA LYS A 31 -18.58 -34.12 1.05
C LYS A 31 -19.44 -35.12 1.80
N ASN A 32 -20.16 -35.94 1.03
CA ASN A 32 -20.80 -37.15 1.52
C ASN A 32 -19.76 -38.28 1.51
N GLY A 33 -19.37 -38.75 2.69
CA GLY A 33 -18.26 -39.68 2.88
C GLY A 33 -17.07 -39.00 3.58
N LYS A 34 -16.83 -39.36 4.84
CA LYS A 34 -15.77 -38.75 5.66
C LYS A 34 -14.43 -39.43 5.33
N ARG A 35 -13.63 -38.82 4.44
CA ARG A 35 -12.27 -39.30 4.17
C ARG A 35 -11.35 -39.08 5.38
N PHE A 36 -11.64 -38.07 6.19
CA PHE A 36 -10.86 -37.68 7.35
C PHE A 36 -11.72 -37.59 8.61
N ASP A 37 -11.06 -37.70 9.76
CA ASP A 37 -11.68 -37.57 11.08
C ASP A 37 -12.21 -36.14 11.32
N ALA A 38 -13.53 -36.03 11.48
CA ALA A 38 -14.22 -34.76 11.65
C ALA A 38 -13.83 -34.02 12.93
N GLU A 39 -13.45 -34.73 14.00
CA GLU A 39 -13.07 -34.09 15.26
C GLU A 39 -11.69 -33.44 15.13
N LYS A 40 -10.74 -34.15 14.53
CA LYS A 40 -9.42 -33.61 14.19
C LYS A 40 -9.53 -32.41 13.25
N LEU A 41 -10.35 -32.50 12.20
CA LEU A 41 -10.57 -31.37 11.28
C LEU A 41 -11.12 -30.13 11.98
N LYS A 42 -12.08 -30.28 12.90
CA LYS A 42 -12.61 -29.16 13.70
C LYS A 42 -11.53 -28.54 14.59
N LYS A 43 -10.69 -29.36 15.23
CA LYS A 43 -9.56 -28.88 16.05
C LYS A 43 -8.56 -28.11 15.19
N THR A 44 -8.18 -28.66 14.03
CA THR A 44 -7.29 -28.00 13.07
C THR A 44 -7.88 -26.68 12.58
N HIS A 45 -9.17 -26.65 12.21
CA HIS A 45 -9.85 -25.42 11.78
C HIS A 45 -9.82 -24.34 12.88
N ARG A 46 -10.04 -24.73 14.14
CA ARG A 46 -10.01 -23.82 15.28
C ARG A 46 -8.62 -23.24 15.52
N VAL A 47 -7.58 -24.09 15.54
CA VAL A 47 -6.19 -23.65 15.72
C VAL A 47 -5.77 -22.75 14.55
N ASN A 48 -6.04 -23.17 13.31
CA ASN A 48 -5.76 -22.39 12.12
C ASN A 48 -6.45 -21.02 12.15
N GLY A 49 -7.71 -20.95 12.61
CA GLY A 49 -8.45 -19.69 12.77
C GLY A 49 -7.84 -18.74 13.82
N ILE A 50 -7.29 -19.28 14.92
CA ILE A 50 -6.58 -18.47 15.93
C ILE A 50 -5.27 -17.94 15.36
N VAL A 51 -4.47 -18.80 14.72
CA VAL A 51 -3.21 -18.39 14.08
C VAL A 51 -3.47 -17.33 13.01
N TYR A 52 -4.48 -17.54 12.17
CA TYR A 52 -4.93 -16.56 11.19
C TYR A 52 -5.25 -15.21 11.83
N ALA A 53 -6.04 -15.18 12.90
CA ALA A 53 -6.42 -13.94 13.58
C ALA A 53 -5.20 -13.21 14.18
N LEU A 54 -4.25 -13.94 14.76
CA LEU A 54 -3.03 -13.34 15.31
C LEU A 54 -2.17 -12.70 14.22
N PHE A 55 -1.91 -13.41 13.11
CA PHE A 55 -1.17 -12.86 11.98
C PHE A 55 -1.91 -11.67 11.36
N TYR A 56 -3.22 -11.77 11.25
CA TYR A 56 -4.06 -10.71 10.71
C TYR A 56 -3.95 -9.42 11.53
N LEU A 57 -4.10 -9.52 12.86
CA LEU A 57 -3.98 -8.38 13.77
C LEU A 57 -2.56 -7.79 13.76
N PHE A 58 -1.54 -8.64 13.69
CA PHE A 58 -0.15 -8.21 13.59
C PHE A 58 0.10 -7.38 12.31
N ILE A 59 -0.37 -7.86 11.15
CA ILE A 59 -0.24 -7.10 9.89
C ILE A 59 -1.10 -5.84 9.92
N ALA A 60 -2.32 -5.91 10.48
CA ALA A 60 -3.21 -4.77 10.61
C ALA A 60 -2.59 -3.64 11.45
N TYR A 61 -1.86 -3.99 12.52
CA TYR A 61 -1.12 -3.02 13.33
C TYR A 61 -0.12 -2.22 12.48
N PHE A 62 0.74 -2.87 11.69
CA PHE A 62 1.68 -2.15 10.83
C PHE A 62 0.99 -1.34 9.73
N CYS A 63 -0.15 -1.80 9.21
CA CYS A 63 -0.93 -1.03 8.26
C CYS A 63 -1.51 0.24 8.90
N LEU A 64 -2.01 0.16 10.14
CA LEU A 64 -2.51 1.31 10.88
C LEU A 64 -1.39 2.26 11.26
N ASP A 65 -0.26 1.75 11.75
CA ASP A 65 0.93 2.54 12.06
C ASP A 65 1.43 3.31 10.81
N PHE A 66 1.46 2.64 9.65
CA PHE A 66 1.77 3.28 8.38
C PHE A 66 0.76 4.39 8.00
N ILE A 67 -0.55 4.16 8.17
CA ILE A 67 -1.58 5.17 7.89
C ILE A 67 -1.44 6.37 8.84
N VAL A 68 -1.24 6.11 10.13
CA VAL A 68 -1.06 7.15 11.16
C VAL A 68 0.23 7.93 10.93
N GLY A 69 1.30 7.26 10.50
CA GLY A 69 2.59 7.87 10.20
C GLY A 69 2.57 8.69 8.91
N THR A 70 1.85 8.24 7.88
CA THR A 70 1.77 8.95 6.60
C THR A 70 0.76 10.09 6.60
N LYS A 71 -0.33 9.99 7.38
CA LYS A 71 -1.45 10.96 7.46
C LYS A 71 -2.04 11.38 6.10
N ALA A 72 -1.72 10.65 5.03
CA ALA A 72 -2.09 10.98 3.67
C ALA A 72 -3.45 10.37 3.33
N GLU A 73 -4.18 11.01 2.41
CA GLU A 73 -5.37 10.41 1.83
C GLU A 73 -5.01 9.07 1.15
N PRO A 74 -5.73 7.98 1.47
CA PRO A 74 -5.46 6.70 0.85
C PRO A 74 -5.81 6.75 -0.64
N SER A 75 -4.93 6.20 -1.49
CA SER A 75 -5.26 5.97 -2.91
C SER A 75 -6.50 5.09 -3.04
N PRO A 76 -7.22 5.10 -4.18
CA PRO A 76 -8.42 4.26 -4.35
C PRO A 76 -8.19 2.78 -4.03
N ARG A 77 -7.01 2.25 -4.41
CA ARG A 77 -6.60 0.88 -4.07
C ARG A 77 -6.40 0.68 -2.57
N ALA A 78 -5.72 1.62 -1.91
CA ALA A 78 -5.49 1.57 -0.46
C ALA A 78 -6.81 1.71 0.32
N ALA A 79 -7.73 2.56 -0.14
CA ALA A 79 -9.06 2.71 0.44
C ALA A 79 -9.86 1.40 0.34
N LEU A 80 -9.93 0.78 -0.85
CA LEU A 80 -10.57 -0.52 -1.03
C LEU A 80 -9.96 -1.61 -0.13
N HIS A 81 -8.61 -1.67 -0.07
CA HIS A 81 -7.90 -2.58 0.82
C HIS A 81 -8.30 -2.39 2.29
N SER A 82 -8.35 -1.13 2.77
CA SER A 82 -8.75 -0.80 4.14
C SER A 82 -10.21 -1.18 4.45
N VAL A 83 -11.14 -0.96 3.51
CA VAL A 83 -12.55 -1.33 3.67
C VAL A 83 -12.72 -2.85 3.78
N PHE A 84 -12.04 -3.61 2.92
CA PHE A 84 -12.05 -5.07 3.01
C PHE A 84 -11.41 -5.57 4.31
N ALA A 85 -10.36 -4.89 4.78
CA ALA A 85 -9.70 -5.24 6.04
C ALA A 85 -10.62 -5.03 7.24
N LEU A 86 -11.33 -3.91 7.28
CA LEU A 86 -12.31 -3.65 8.33
C LEU A 86 -13.46 -4.68 8.28
N SER A 87 -13.93 -5.01 7.08
CA SER A 87 -14.99 -6.00 6.86
C SER A 87 -14.59 -7.38 7.41
N VAL A 88 -13.33 -7.81 7.21
CA VAL A 88 -12.85 -9.09 7.78
C VAL A 88 -12.84 -9.08 9.31
N ILE A 89 -12.47 -7.97 9.96
CA ILE A 89 -12.52 -7.85 11.43
C ILE A 89 -13.96 -8.02 11.93
N ILE A 90 -14.90 -7.30 11.30
CA ILE A 90 -16.33 -7.35 11.66
C ILE A 90 -16.88 -8.77 11.46
N LEU A 91 -16.58 -9.40 10.32
CA LEU A 91 -17.02 -10.76 10.03
C LEU A 91 -16.41 -11.80 10.97
N LEU A 92 -15.14 -11.65 11.37
CA LEU A 92 -14.51 -12.52 12.37
C LEU A 92 -15.20 -12.40 13.73
N ALA A 93 -15.45 -11.17 14.18
CA ALA A 93 -16.19 -10.93 15.43
C ALA A 93 -17.59 -11.54 15.36
N LEU A 94 -18.31 -11.35 14.24
CA LEU A 94 -19.64 -11.93 14.02
C LEU A 94 -19.60 -13.47 14.03
N LYS A 95 -18.63 -14.07 13.34
CA LYS A 95 -18.43 -15.54 13.33
C LYS A 95 -18.21 -16.08 14.74
N VAL A 96 -17.35 -15.44 15.52
CA VAL A 96 -17.10 -15.83 16.92
C VAL A 96 -18.36 -15.70 17.76
N SER A 97 -19.10 -14.60 17.60
CA SER A 97 -20.36 -14.36 18.30
C SER A 97 -21.42 -15.41 17.98
N PHE A 98 -21.59 -15.81 16.71
CA PHE A 98 -22.54 -16.85 16.31
C PHE A 98 -22.19 -18.22 16.88
N VAL A 99 -20.90 -18.56 16.94
CA VAL A 99 -20.46 -19.85 17.47
C VAL A 99 -20.54 -19.89 19.00
N ARG A 100 -20.27 -18.78 19.70
CA ARG A 100 -20.21 -18.76 21.17
C ARG A 100 -21.51 -18.38 21.86
N PHE A 101 -22.18 -17.33 21.38
CA PHE A 101 -23.31 -16.71 22.08
C PHE A 101 -24.63 -16.94 21.34
N TYR A 102 -24.66 -16.74 20.03
CA TYR A 102 -25.88 -16.78 19.23
C TYR A 102 -26.00 -18.05 18.38
N ARG A 103 -26.08 -19.20 19.06
CA ARG A 103 -26.06 -20.53 18.42
C ARG A 103 -27.16 -20.77 17.38
N GLN A 104 -28.27 -20.02 17.43
CA GLN A 104 -29.32 -20.07 16.40
C GLN A 104 -28.80 -19.71 15.00
N PHE A 105 -27.74 -18.88 14.91
CA PHE A 105 -27.09 -18.50 13.66
C PHE A 105 -25.89 -19.38 13.28
N TYR A 106 -25.77 -20.57 13.87
CA TYR A 106 -24.62 -21.45 13.62
C TYR A 106 -24.47 -21.85 12.14
N ASN A 107 -25.59 -22.04 11.43
CA ASN A 107 -25.57 -22.42 10.02
C ASN A 107 -24.94 -21.33 9.13
N GLN A 108 -25.11 -20.07 9.50
CA GLN A 108 -24.58 -18.89 8.80
C GLN A 108 -23.07 -18.74 9.01
N ALA A 109 -22.48 -19.35 10.05
CA ALA A 109 -21.04 -19.28 10.31
C ALA A 109 -20.18 -19.82 9.15
N LYS A 110 -20.73 -20.74 8.35
CA LYS A 110 -20.08 -21.28 7.13
C LYS A 110 -19.99 -20.22 6.03
N VAL A 111 -21.09 -19.51 5.78
CA VAL A 111 -21.16 -18.43 4.79
C VAL A 111 -20.21 -17.30 5.19
N ILE A 112 -20.20 -16.91 6.46
CA ILE A 112 -19.26 -15.92 6.98
C ILE A 112 -17.80 -16.38 6.79
N GLY A 113 -17.52 -17.67 7.03
CA GLY A 113 -16.19 -18.25 6.79
C GLY A 113 -15.73 -18.12 5.34
N ILE A 114 -16.62 -18.38 4.38
CA ILE A 114 -16.33 -18.21 2.94
C ILE A 114 -16.10 -16.74 2.60
N LEU A 115 -16.95 -15.84 3.09
CA LEU A 115 -16.81 -14.40 2.86
C LEU A 115 -15.48 -13.86 3.38
N ILE A 116 -15.06 -14.27 4.59
CA ILE A 116 -13.75 -13.91 5.14
C ILE A 116 -12.64 -14.36 4.21
N ALA A 117 -12.66 -15.60 3.72
CA ALA A 117 -11.62 -16.12 2.84
C ALA A 117 -11.57 -15.39 1.49
N LEU A 118 -12.72 -15.11 0.87
CA LEU A 118 -12.79 -14.35 -0.39
C LEU A 118 -12.26 -12.93 -0.22
N LEU A 119 -12.69 -12.21 0.83
CA LEU A 119 -12.17 -10.87 1.12
C LEU A 119 -10.67 -10.89 1.39
N THR A 120 -10.18 -11.94 2.06
CA THR A 120 -8.74 -12.13 2.29
C THR A 120 -7.98 -12.27 0.97
N PHE A 121 -8.49 -13.04 0.02
CA PHE A 121 -7.86 -13.18 -1.30
C PHE A 121 -7.83 -11.87 -2.07
N VAL A 122 -8.94 -11.12 -2.05
CA VAL A 122 -9.02 -9.79 -2.70
C VAL A 122 -8.03 -8.81 -2.05
N MET A 123 -7.94 -8.79 -0.72
CA MET A 123 -6.98 -7.94 0.00
C MET A 123 -5.53 -8.26 -0.31
N ILE A 124 -5.21 -9.55 -0.40
CA ILE A 124 -3.86 -10.01 -0.75
C ILE A 124 -3.54 -9.58 -2.18
N GLY A 125 -4.47 -9.79 -3.14
CA GLY A 125 -4.31 -9.37 -4.52
C GLY A 125 -4.08 -7.86 -4.68
N THR A 126 -4.89 -7.04 -3.99
CA THR A 126 -4.79 -5.56 -4.03
C THR A 126 -3.60 -4.99 -3.27
N SER A 127 -2.85 -5.79 -2.51
CA SER A 127 -1.69 -5.32 -1.75
C SER A 127 -0.44 -6.19 -1.97
N GLY A 128 -0.24 -7.27 -1.20
CA GLY A 128 0.98 -8.08 -1.26
C GLY A 128 1.21 -8.73 -2.61
N GLY A 129 0.15 -9.24 -3.24
CA GLY A 129 0.18 -9.83 -4.59
C GLY A 129 0.57 -8.81 -5.64
N TYR A 130 -0.06 -7.62 -5.63
CA TYR A 130 0.32 -6.52 -6.52
C TYR A 130 1.79 -6.15 -6.34
N TYR A 131 2.27 -5.97 -5.09
CA TYR A 131 3.66 -5.63 -4.80
C TYR A 131 4.63 -6.67 -5.35
N LEU A 132 4.38 -7.96 -5.14
CA LEU A 132 5.22 -9.04 -5.66
C LEU A 132 5.24 -9.06 -7.19
N LEU A 133 4.10 -8.80 -7.85
CA LEU A 133 4.06 -8.75 -9.31
C LEU A 133 4.90 -7.60 -9.88
N ILE A 134 4.76 -6.39 -9.33
CA ILE A 134 5.47 -5.21 -9.85
C ILE A 134 6.97 -5.20 -9.51
N THR A 135 7.39 -5.97 -8.51
CA THR A 135 8.80 -6.05 -8.07
C THR A 135 9.49 -7.36 -8.47
N LYS A 136 8.85 -8.17 -9.34
CA LYS A 136 9.31 -9.52 -9.71
C LYS A 136 9.68 -10.37 -8.49
N PHE A 137 8.75 -10.48 -7.56
CA PHE A 137 8.92 -11.20 -6.29
C PHE A 137 10.05 -10.66 -5.41
N GLY A 138 10.27 -9.34 -5.44
CA GLY A 138 11.35 -8.69 -4.69
C GLY A 138 12.75 -8.91 -5.26
N THR A 139 12.87 -9.48 -6.46
CA THR A 139 14.16 -9.63 -7.16
C THR A 139 14.60 -8.35 -7.86
N ASP A 140 13.68 -7.42 -8.08
CA ASP A 140 14.02 -6.03 -8.40
C ASP A 140 14.53 -5.34 -7.12
N ILE A 141 15.81 -5.56 -6.81
CA ILE A 141 16.57 -4.68 -5.93
C ILE A 141 16.54 -3.29 -6.58
N PRO A 142 16.17 -2.19 -5.88
CA PRO A 142 16.28 -0.84 -6.40
C PRO A 142 17.75 -0.38 -6.42
N VAL A 143 18.63 -1.24 -6.92
CA VAL A 143 20.05 -1.02 -7.12
C VAL A 143 20.37 -1.65 -8.48
N LYS A 144 20.76 -0.80 -9.44
CA LYS A 144 21.52 -1.12 -10.66
C LYS A 144 20.80 -1.38 -12.01
N LYS A 145 19.51 -1.08 -12.18
CA LYS A 145 18.88 -1.08 -13.53
C LYS A 145 18.05 0.17 -13.90
N VAL A 146 18.50 1.35 -13.46
CA VAL A 146 18.04 2.65 -14.03
C VAL A 146 19.18 3.38 -14.76
N ALA A 147 20.37 2.77 -14.89
CA ALA A 147 21.47 3.35 -15.68
C ALA A 147 21.37 3.03 -17.18
N ALA A 148 20.37 2.28 -17.63
CA ALA A 148 20.24 1.89 -19.03
C ALA A 148 18.79 1.66 -19.44
N SER A 149 17.99 2.74 -19.41
CA SER A 149 16.81 2.83 -20.28
C SER A 149 16.43 4.29 -20.45
N THR A 150 16.85 4.83 -21.58
CA THR A 150 16.39 6.07 -22.22
C THR A 150 16.51 7.34 -21.39
N GLU A 151 17.72 7.89 -21.39
CA GLU A 151 17.88 9.34 -21.42
C GLU A 151 17.07 9.90 -22.58
N LYS A 152 15.91 10.50 -22.28
CA LYS A 152 15.31 11.49 -23.17
C LYS A 152 16.37 12.60 -23.31
N PRO A 153 16.72 13.07 -24.51
CA PRO A 153 17.85 13.96 -24.70
C PRO A 153 17.71 15.18 -23.79
N ALA A 154 18.70 15.35 -22.91
CA ALA A 154 18.94 16.59 -22.19
C ALA A 154 19.14 17.69 -23.23
N GLY A 155 18.12 18.51 -23.46
CA GLY A 155 18.18 19.55 -24.50
C GLY A 155 16.97 20.48 -24.51
N ALA A 156 15.78 20.01 -24.18
CA ALA A 156 14.65 20.90 -23.93
C ALA A 156 14.66 21.30 -22.44
N LYS A 157 15.16 22.50 -22.13
CA LYS A 157 14.93 23.12 -20.82
C LYS A 157 13.42 23.23 -20.61
N LEU A 158 12.92 22.63 -19.55
CA LEU A 158 11.54 22.81 -19.13
C LEU A 158 11.39 24.27 -18.71
N ALA A 159 10.58 25.02 -19.47
CA ALA A 159 10.32 26.42 -19.17
C ALA A 159 9.52 26.50 -17.87
N VAL A 160 10.17 26.95 -16.79
CA VAL A 160 9.52 27.12 -15.50
C VAL A 160 8.51 28.25 -15.59
N ARG A 161 7.24 27.95 -15.31
CA ARG A 161 6.18 28.96 -15.23
C ARG A 161 6.41 29.85 -14.00
N THR A 162 6.21 31.14 -14.16
CA THR A 162 6.37 32.14 -13.09
C THR A 162 5.14 33.02 -12.91
N ASP A 163 4.05 32.72 -13.62
CA ASP A 163 2.79 33.44 -13.45
C ASP A 163 2.13 33.07 -12.11
N VAL A 164 1.39 34.03 -11.55
CA VAL A 164 0.79 33.92 -10.21
C VAL A 164 -0.22 32.76 -10.15
N GLU A 165 -0.91 32.48 -11.25
CA GLU A 165 -1.93 31.44 -11.28
C GLU A 165 -1.33 30.04 -11.23
N SER A 166 -0.28 29.77 -12.01
CA SER A 166 0.46 28.50 -11.98
C SER A 166 1.10 28.26 -10.61
N ILE A 167 1.69 29.29 -9.99
CA ILE A 167 2.25 29.20 -8.63
C ILE A 167 1.16 28.87 -7.61
N LYS A 168 0.00 29.53 -7.69
CA LYS A 168 -1.14 29.29 -6.80
C LYS A 168 -1.65 27.84 -6.93
N LYS A 169 -1.91 27.39 -8.16
CA LYS A 169 -2.34 26.00 -8.44
C LYS A 169 -1.30 24.97 -7.97
N GLY A 170 -0.03 25.26 -8.20
CA GLY A 170 1.09 24.44 -7.72
C GLY A 170 1.14 24.34 -6.21
N LYS A 171 0.91 25.44 -5.49
CA LYS A 171 0.84 25.47 -4.03
C LYS A 171 -0.34 24.63 -3.51
N GLU A 172 -1.53 24.82 -4.06
CA GLU A 172 -2.73 24.04 -3.68
C GLU A 172 -2.52 22.54 -3.92
N LEU A 173 -1.89 22.17 -5.04
CA LEU A 173 -1.57 20.80 -5.35
C LEU A 173 -0.48 20.23 -4.42
N TYR A 174 0.53 21.03 -4.08
CA TYR A 174 1.55 20.66 -3.12
C TYR A 174 0.96 20.41 -1.72
N GLU A 175 0.09 21.32 -1.25
CA GLU A 175 -0.58 21.21 0.05
C GLU A 175 -1.47 19.96 0.12
N SER A 176 -2.14 19.60 -0.97
CA SER A 176 -3.00 18.41 -1.00
C SER A 176 -2.26 17.08 -1.17
N LYS A 177 -1.11 17.05 -1.86
CA LYS A 177 -0.44 15.80 -2.26
C LYS A 177 0.96 15.58 -1.68
N CYS A 178 1.67 16.65 -1.34
CA CYS A 178 3.10 16.60 -0.98
C CYS A 178 3.37 16.99 0.48
N TYR A 179 2.59 17.92 1.03
CA TYR A 179 2.80 18.53 2.35
C TYR A 179 2.89 17.51 3.50
N PHE A 180 2.11 16.44 3.42
CA PHE A 180 2.10 15.40 4.47
C PHE A 180 3.45 14.72 4.68
N CYS A 181 4.27 14.62 3.63
CA CYS A 181 5.60 14.03 3.72
C CYS A 181 6.72 15.09 3.74
N HIS A 182 6.46 16.27 3.19
CA HIS A 182 7.49 17.28 2.91
C HIS A 182 7.06 18.67 3.36
N ASP A 183 7.90 19.34 4.15
CA ASP A 183 7.73 20.75 4.46
C ASP A 183 8.31 21.63 3.33
N ALA A 184 7.48 22.49 2.74
CA ALA A 184 7.91 23.41 1.67
C ALA A 184 8.91 24.46 2.16
N TYR A 185 8.85 24.86 3.44
CA TYR A 185 9.56 26.02 3.98
C TYR A 185 10.65 25.65 4.98
N SER A 186 10.87 24.36 5.19
CA SER A 186 11.94 23.80 6.01
C SER A 186 12.87 22.88 5.22
N ASN A 187 14.08 22.65 5.74
CA ASN A 187 15.01 21.62 5.28
C ASN A 187 14.99 20.37 6.18
N GLU A 188 14.23 20.41 7.27
CA GLU A 188 14.10 19.30 8.20
C GLU A 188 13.45 18.09 7.52
N THR A 189 13.86 16.90 7.96
CA THR A 189 13.27 15.66 7.47
C THR A 189 12.03 15.34 8.31
N LEU A 190 10.89 15.20 7.65
CA LEU A 190 9.67 14.66 8.24
C LEU A 190 9.57 13.17 7.91
N VAL A 191 8.74 12.83 6.93
CA VAL A 191 8.74 11.50 6.28
C VAL A 191 9.68 11.52 5.07
N GLY A 192 9.64 12.60 4.29
CA GLY A 192 10.58 12.94 3.25
C GLY A 192 11.44 14.16 3.63
N PRO A 193 12.46 14.49 2.82
CA PRO A 193 13.26 15.69 3.03
C PRO A 193 12.43 16.97 2.87
N GLY A 194 12.79 18.02 3.60
CA GLY A 194 12.25 19.36 3.38
C GLY A 194 12.62 19.91 1.99
N HIS A 195 11.78 20.82 1.49
CA HIS A 195 11.87 21.38 0.14
C HIS A 195 12.22 22.87 0.10
N LYS A 196 12.60 23.47 1.25
CA LYS A 196 13.09 24.85 1.26
C LYS A 196 14.25 24.99 0.29
N ARG A 197 14.13 25.92 -0.67
CA ARG A 197 15.16 26.18 -1.69
C ARG A 197 15.56 24.93 -2.49
N LEU A 198 14.67 23.95 -2.67
CA LEU A 198 14.97 22.67 -3.32
C LEU A 198 15.69 22.84 -4.67
N LEU A 199 15.16 23.70 -5.55
CA LEU A 199 15.72 23.96 -6.88
C LEU A 199 16.91 24.94 -6.90
N LYS A 200 17.25 25.53 -5.75
CA LYS A 200 18.45 26.38 -5.58
C LYS A 200 19.63 25.58 -5.05
N ASN A 201 19.41 24.36 -4.60
CA ASN A 201 20.47 23.45 -4.17
C ASN A 201 21.20 22.89 -5.40
N PRO A 202 22.47 22.45 -5.27
CA PRO A 202 23.16 21.82 -6.38
C PRO A 202 22.55 20.46 -6.75
N LEU A 203 22.07 19.71 -5.75
CA LEU A 203 21.58 18.34 -5.89
C LEU A 203 20.27 18.11 -5.12
N LEU A 204 19.44 17.20 -5.62
CA LEU A 204 18.25 16.71 -4.93
C LEU A 204 18.66 15.90 -3.68
N PRO A 205 17.94 16.02 -2.54
CA PRO A 205 18.42 15.53 -1.24
C PRO A 205 18.73 14.03 -1.19
N VAL A 206 17.87 13.20 -1.81
CA VAL A 206 17.93 11.73 -1.69
C VAL A 206 18.49 11.07 -2.96
N SER A 207 18.05 11.50 -4.15
CA SER A 207 18.47 10.91 -5.43
C SER A 207 19.85 11.37 -5.89
N LYS A 208 20.37 12.47 -5.32
CA LYS A 208 21.66 13.09 -5.66
C LYS A 208 21.79 13.49 -7.14
N LYS A 209 20.68 13.57 -7.88
CA LYS A 209 20.64 14.20 -9.21
C LYS A 209 20.76 15.71 -9.09
N GLN A 210 21.15 16.40 -10.15
CA GLN A 210 21.14 17.87 -10.18
C GLN A 210 19.74 18.40 -9.89
N ALA A 211 19.61 19.41 -9.03
CA ALA A 211 18.30 19.93 -8.64
C ALA A 211 17.72 20.90 -9.69
N THR A 212 17.48 20.37 -10.88
CA THR A 212 16.85 21.12 -11.98
C THR A 212 15.34 20.88 -12.01
N PRO A 213 14.56 21.80 -12.60
CA PRO A 213 13.12 21.63 -12.81
C PRO A 213 12.75 20.31 -13.49
N GLU A 214 13.52 19.89 -14.50
CA GLU A 214 13.32 18.65 -15.25
C GLU A 214 13.53 17.42 -14.36
N ASN A 215 14.58 17.43 -13.54
CA ASN A 215 14.87 16.33 -12.64
C ASN A 215 13.83 16.23 -11.51
N ALA A 216 13.35 17.37 -11.00
CA ALA A 216 12.26 17.40 -10.03
C ALA A 216 10.95 16.88 -10.66
N ALA A 217 10.58 17.34 -11.86
CA ALA A 217 9.38 16.89 -12.58
C ALA A 217 9.43 15.38 -12.87
N ASN A 218 10.60 14.90 -13.32
CA ASN A 218 10.83 13.49 -13.55
C ASN A 218 10.77 12.69 -12.25
N GLN A 219 11.23 13.22 -11.12
CA GLN A 219 11.15 12.50 -9.84
C GLN A 219 9.72 12.47 -9.27
N ILE A 220 8.86 13.44 -9.59
CA ILE A 220 7.44 13.40 -9.22
C ILE A 220 6.72 12.24 -9.93
N THR A 221 6.99 12.05 -11.22
CA THR A 221 6.35 11.00 -12.02
C THR A 221 7.03 9.63 -11.83
N ASN A 222 8.37 9.62 -11.80
CA ASN A 222 9.23 8.46 -11.61
C ASN A 222 9.99 8.59 -10.26
N PRO A 223 9.34 8.23 -9.14
CA PRO A 223 9.87 8.49 -7.82
C PRO A 223 11.16 7.74 -7.52
N TYR A 224 11.90 8.28 -6.55
CA TYR A 224 13.11 7.67 -6.04
C TYR A 224 12.86 7.02 -4.67
N LYS A 225 13.25 5.75 -4.53
CA LYS A 225 13.08 4.92 -3.31
C LYS A 225 11.62 4.89 -2.83
N ASP A 226 11.37 5.36 -1.60
CA ASP A 226 10.11 5.23 -0.88
C ASP A 226 9.11 6.35 -1.21
N MET A 227 9.48 7.30 -2.09
CA MET A 227 8.56 8.32 -2.57
C MET A 227 7.45 7.66 -3.42
N PRO A 228 6.16 7.97 -3.20
CA PRO A 228 5.09 7.44 -4.03
C PRO A 228 5.12 8.08 -5.44
N SER A 229 4.65 7.34 -6.45
CA SER A 229 4.57 7.85 -7.83
C SER A 229 3.33 8.70 -8.04
N PHE A 230 3.51 9.79 -8.77
CA PHE A 230 2.43 10.69 -9.22
C PHE A 230 2.31 10.69 -10.75
N SER A 231 2.56 9.56 -11.41
CA SER A 231 2.45 9.41 -12.88
C SER A 231 1.04 9.66 -13.45
N TYR A 232 0.03 9.80 -12.59
CA TYR A 232 -1.35 10.12 -12.96
C TYR A 232 -1.63 11.62 -13.02
N LEU A 233 -0.71 12.47 -12.55
CA LEU A 233 -0.85 13.92 -12.69
C LEU A 233 -0.69 14.31 -14.16
N SER A 234 -1.47 15.33 -14.58
CA SER A 234 -1.32 15.90 -15.91
C SER A 234 0.04 16.62 -16.04
N GLU A 235 0.51 16.81 -17.28
CA GLU A 235 1.73 17.59 -17.50
C GLU A 235 1.61 19.01 -16.94
N ASP A 236 0.44 19.63 -17.05
CA ASP A 236 0.14 20.96 -16.49
C ASP A 236 0.24 20.98 -14.97
N ASP A 237 -0.25 19.95 -14.29
CA ASP A 237 -0.18 19.84 -12.83
C ASP A 237 1.27 19.72 -12.34
N VAL A 238 2.08 18.92 -13.04
CA VAL A 238 3.51 18.81 -12.74
C VAL A 238 4.21 20.14 -12.98
N LEU A 239 3.91 20.84 -14.08
CA LEU A 239 4.48 22.17 -14.35
C LEU A 239 4.08 23.19 -13.28
N ASN A 240 2.85 23.17 -12.79
CA ASN A 240 2.39 24.02 -11.71
C ASN A 240 3.12 23.71 -10.39
N LEU A 241 3.31 22.43 -10.05
CA LEU A 241 4.13 22.04 -8.89
C LEU A 241 5.56 22.57 -8.98
N ILE A 242 6.19 22.45 -10.16
CA ILE A 242 7.53 23.00 -10.40
C ILE A 242 7.54 24.52 -10.26
N ALA A 243 6.53 25.22 -10.76
CA ALA A 243 6.39 26.67 -10.62
C ALA A 243 6.39 27.07 -9.14
N PHE A 244 5.61 26.39 -8.30
CA PHE A 244 5.59 26.62 -6.86
C PHE A 244 6.93 26.30 -6.18
N LEU A 245 7.51 25.12 -6.45
CA LEU A 245 8.80 24.72 -5.88
C LEU A 245 9.94 25.69 -6.23
N ASN A 246 9.86 26.35 -7.39
CA ASN A 246 10.82 27.37 -7.81
C ASN A 246 10.75 28.66 -6.97
N THR A 247 9.64 28.90 -6.27
CA THR A 247 9.48 30.06 -5.37
C THR A 247 10.14 29.87 -4.00
N LEU A 248 10.38 28.63 -3.58
CA LEU A 248 10.90 28.24 -2.25
C LEU A 248 12.39 28.55 -2.10
#